data_AF-A0A3C0CUT1-F1
#
_entry.id   AF-A0A3C0CUT1-F1
#
_cell.length_a   1.000
_cell.length_b   1.000
_cell.length_c   1.000
_cell.angle_alpha   90.00
_cell.angle_beta   90.00
_cell.angle_gamma   90.00
#
_symmetry.space_group_name_H-M   'P 1'
#
loop_
_entity.id
_entity.type
_entity.pdbx_description
1 polymer ?
#
loop_
_entity_poly.entity_id
_entity_poly.type
_entity_poly.pdbx_seq_one_letter_code
_entity_poly.pdbx_strand_id
1 'polypeptide(L)'
;LSVSRTVLREALRALEAVGIIHVKDGAGAYVSDVNATTIAQHLSPLFEMSSDEDLEHMVQARAAVEVGAIPFIIQRYTRGDAERIHKILQSLGN
;
A
#
# COMPACT_ATOMS: atom_id res chain seq x y z
N LEU A 1 24.57 -18.36 10.77
CA LEU A 1 23.13 -18.69 10.91
C LEU A 1 23.00 -20.19 11.13
N SER A 2 22.39 -20.62 12.24
CA SER A 2 22.27 -22.03 12.62
C SER A 2 21.05 -22.70 11.98
N VAL A 3 20.89 -22.59 10.66
CA VAL A 3 19.77 -23.17 9.90
C VAL A 3 20.27 -23.95 8.68
N SER A 4 19.47 -24.91 8.22
CA SER A 4 19.83 -25.72 7.04
C SER A 4 19.74 -24.89 5.74
N ARG A 5 20.48 -25.31 4.70
CA ARG A 5 20.45 -24.67 3.38
C ARG A 5 19.06 -24.71 2.74
N THR A 6 18.30 -25.78 2.98
CA THR A 6 16.92 -25.91 2.52
C THR A 6 16.03 -24.86 3.17
N VAL A 7 16.10 -24.71 4.50
CA VAL A 7 15.31 -23.70 5.22
C VAL A 7 15.66 -22.29 4.74
N LEU A 8 16.96 -22.00 4.56
CA LEU A 8 17.39 -20.71 4.04
C LEU A 8 16.81 -20.43 2.64
N ARG A 9 16.81 -21.43 1.75
CA ARG A 9 16.26 -21.28 0.40
C ARG A 9 14.76 -21.02 0.41
N GLU A 10 14.00 -21.75 1.21
CA GLU A 10 12.55 -21.54 1.28
C GLU A 10 12.21 -20.18 1.91
N ALA A 11 12.97 -19.73 2.90
CA ALA A 11 12.83 -18.38 3.45
C ALA A 11 13.10 -17.29 2.39
N LEU A 12 14.17 -17.43 1.61
CA LEU A 12 14.48 -16.50 0.53
C LEU A 12 13.40 -16.49 -0.56
N ARG A 13 12.86 -17.66 -0.94
CA ARG A 13 11.74 -17.76 -1.89
C ARG A 13 10.47 -17.08 -1.38
N ALA A 14 10.15 -17.24 -0.09
CA ALA A 14 9.01 -16.57 0.52
C ALA A 14 9.18 -15.04 0.52
N LEU A 15 10.38 -14.56 0.86
CA LEU A 15 10.69 -13.12 0.84
C LEU A 15 10.64 -12.54 -0.58
N GLU A 16 11.09 -13.30 -1.58
CA GLU A 16 11.01 -12.91 -2.99
C GLU A 16 9.56 -12.89 -3.50
N ALA A 17 8.74 -13.88 -3.13
CA ALA A 17 7.32 -13.94 -3.49
C ALA A 17 6.52 -12.76 -2.92
N VAL A 18 6.88 -12.29 -1.73
CA VAL A 18 6.31 -11.08 -1.10
C VAL A 18 7.17 -9.86 -1.44
N GLY A 19 7.99 -9.87 -2.50
CA GLY A 19 8.65 -8.66 -3.03
C GLY A 19 9.64 -7.94 -2.11
N ILE A 20 10.01 -8.51 -0.95
CA ILE A 20 10.94 -7.91 0.02
C ILE A 20 12.38 -7.96 -0.50
N ILE A 21 12.70 -8.97 -1.31
CA ILE A 21 13.98 -9.13 -1.98
C ILE A 21 13.77 -9.50 -3.47
N HIS A 22 14.83 -9.36 -4.26
CA HIS A 22 14.94 -9.91 -5.60
C HIS A 22 16.19 -10.77 -5.69
N VAL A 23 16.08 -11.99 -6.24
CA VAL A 23 17.23 -12.84 -6.51
C VAL A 23 17.71 -12.60 -7.94
N LYS A 24 18.99 -12.26 -8.07
CA LYS A 24 19.66 -12.15 -9.37
C LYS A 24 20.53 -13.38 -9.60
N ASP A 25 20.27 -14.08 -10.69
CA ASP A 25 21.02 -15.28 -11.07
C ASP A 25 22.52 -15.03 -11.07
N GLY A 26 23.25 -15.89 -10.36
CA GLY A 26 24.71 -15.80 -10.23
C GLY A 26 25.25 -14.64 -9.38
N ALA A 27 24.39 -13.73 -8.90
CA ALA A 27 24.81 -12.54 -8.15
C ALA A 27 24.30 -12.51 -6.70
N GLY A 28 23.22 -13.24 -6.39
CA GLY A 28 22.70 -13.38 -5.03
C GLY A 28 21.37 -12.64 -4.80
N ALA A 29 20.97 -12.51 -3.55
CA ALA A 29 19.73 -11.85 -3.14
C ALA A 29 19.97 -10.38 -2.75
N TYR A 30 19.08 -9.50 -3.20
CA TYR A 30 19.15 -8.06 -2.95
C TYR A 30 17.85 -7.58 -2.32
N VAL A 31 17.92 -6.64 -1.36
CA VAL A 31 16.73 -6.03 -0.77
C VAL A 31 16.07 -5.11 -1.79
N SER A 32 14.75 -5.25 -1.95
CA SER A 32 13.96 -4.44 -2.86
C SER A 32 13.82 -3.01 -2.37
N ASP A 33 13.78 -2.06 -3.30
CA ASP A 33 13.43 -0.68 -2.96
C ASP A 33 11.95 -0.57 -2.59
N VAL A 34 11.68 0.06 -1.45
CA VAL A 34 10.30 0.36 -1.03
C VAL A 34 9.81 1.57 -1.82
N ASN A 35 8.85 1.33 -2.71
CA ASN A 35 8.15 2.39 -3.44
C ASN A 35 6.63 2.24 -3.27
N ALA A 36 5.88 3.25 -3.72
CA ALA A 36 4.42 3.28 -3.58
C ALA A 36 3.73 2.06 -4.23
N THR A 37 4.27 1.55 -5.35
CA THR A 37 3.75 0.38 -6.04
C THR A 37 3.95 -0.89 -5.22
N THR A 38 5.15 -1.09 -4.65
CA THR A 38 5.45 -2.24 -3.78
C THR A 38 4.56 -2.24 -2.54
N ILE A 39 4.38 -1.07 -1.90
CA ILE A 39 3.48 -0.92 -0.74
C ILE A 39 2.04 -1.27 -1.13
N ALA A 40 1.54 -0.72 -2.25
CA ALA A 40 0.18 -0.99 -2.71
C ALA A 40 -0.05 -2.49 -2.99
N GLN A 41 0.92 -3.19 -3.59
CA GLN A 41 0.85 -4.62 -3.82
C GLN A 41 0.75 -5.43 -2.52
N HIS A 42 1.49 -5.05 -1.48
CA HIS A 42 1.41 -5.73 -0.17
C HIS A 42 0.13 -5.45 0.59
N LEU A 43 -0.46 -4.27 0.40
CA LEU A 43 -1.72 -3.92 1.04
C LEU A 43 -2.93 -4.44 0.25
N SER A 44 -2.77 -4.78 -1.05
CA SER A 44 -3.85 -5.27 -1.91
C SER A 44 -4.71 -6.37 -1.28
N PRO A 45 -4.15 -7.40 -0.61
CA PRO A 45 -4.95 -8.44 0.02
C PRO A 45 -5.80 -7.93 1.20
N LEU A 46 -5.37 -6.85 1.87
CA LEU A 46 -6.15 -6.22 2.95
C LEU A 46 -7.38 -5.48 2.42
N PHE A 47 -7.42 -5.20 1.11
CA PHE A 47 -8.53 -4.56 0.43
C PHE A 47 -9.50 -5.57 -0.21
N GLU A 48 -9.25 -6.88 -0.08
CA GLU A 48 -10.19 -7.92 -0.51
C GLU A 48 -11.38 -7.99 0.47
N MET A 49 -12.36 -7.10 0.25
CA MET A 49 -13.52 -6.94 1.12
C MET A 49 -14.42 -8.16 0.98
N SER A 50 -14.33 -9.07 1.94
CA SER A 50 -14.98 -10.39 1.90
C SER A 50 -16.13 -10.50 2.92
N SER A 51 -16.18 -9.58 3.87
CA SER A 51 -17.18 -9.51 4.94
C SER A 51 -17.60 -8.08 5.26
N ASP A 52 -18.73 -7.93 5.96
CA ASP A 52 -19.19 -6.63 6.47
C ASP A 52 -18.22 -6.04 7.51
N GLU A 53 -17.52 -6.90 8.26
CA GLU A 53 -16.48 -6.49 9.23
C GLU A 53 -15.25 -5.90 8.51
N ASP A 54 -14.85 -6.46 7.37
CA ASP A 54 -13.77 -5.89 6.54
C ASP A 54 -14.15 -4.51 5.99
N LEU A 55 -15.42 -4.31 5.62
CA LEU A 55 -15.97 -3.02 5.23
C LEU A 55 -15.88 -2.00 6.36
N GLU A 56 -16.26 -2.39 7.57
CA GLU A 56 -16.17 -1.51 8.74
C GLU A 56 -14.73 -1.10 9.03
N HIS A 57 -13.80 -2.07 9.07
CA HIS A 57 -12.38 -1.79 9.28
C HIS A 57 -11.81 -0.85 8.21
N MET A 58 -12.22 -1.01 6.95
CA MET A 58 -11.81 -0.13 5.86
C MET A 58 -12.31 1.31 6.04
N VAL A 59 -13.57 1.48 6.44
CA VAL A 59 -14.16 2.79 6.69
C VAL A 59 -13.45 3.49 7.84
N GLN A 60 -13.14 2.76 8.92
CA GLN A 60 -12.39 3.31 10.05
C GLN A 60 -10.96 3.71 9.67
N ALA A 61 -10.25 2.85 8.92
CA ALA A 61 -8.91 3.14 8.43
C ALA A 61 -8.90 4.39 7.52
N ARG A 62 -9.86 4.50 6.60
CA ARG A 62 -10.03 5.67 5.75
C ARG A 62 -10.24 6.93 6.58
N ALA A 63 -11.15 6.90 7.55
CA ALA A 63 -11.42 8.05 8.41
C ALA A 63 -10.16 8.52 9.15
N ALA A 64 -9.37 7.59 9.71
CA ALA A 64 -8.13 7.92 10.40
C ALA A 64 -7.11 8.60 9.47
N VAL A 65 -6.92 8.06 8.25
CA VAL A 65 -6.00 8.64 7.25
C VAL A 65 -6.48 10.00 6.78
N GLU A 66 -7.77 10.16 6.46
CA GLU A 66 -8.33 11.42 5.97
C GLU A 66 -8.22 12.53 7.02
N VAL A 67 -8.61 12.25 8.26
CA VAL A 67 -8.50 13.22 9.37
C VAL A 67 -7.03 13.58 9.62
N GLY A 68 -6.14 12.59 9.60
CA GLY A 68 -4.70 12.81 9.76
C GLY A 68 -4.07 13.62 8.61
N ALA A 69 -4.63 13.54 7.40
CA ALA A 69 -4.12 14.25 6.23
C ALA A 69 -4.50 15.73 6.20
N ILE A 70 -5.62 16.12 6.82
CA ILE A 70 -6.17 17.50 6.77
C ILE A 70 -5.11 18.59 7.08
N PRO A 71 -4.31 18.51 8.17
CA PRO A 71 -3.33 19.56 8.47
C PRO A 71 -2.28 19.74 7.37
N PHE A 72 -1.90 18.67 6.68
CA PHE A 72 -0.93 18.71 5.59
C PHE A 72 -1.53 19.22 4.28
N ILE A 73 -2.82 18.95 4.05
CA ILE A 73 -3.58 19.43 2.91
C ILE A 73 -3.77 20.95 3.02
N ILE A 74 -4.21 21.44 4.19
CA ILE A 74 -4.48 22.86 4.42
C ILE A 74 -3.24 23.72 4.12
N GLN A 75 -2.04 23.24 4.45
CA GLN A 75 -0.78 23.96 4.18
C GLN A 75 -0.48 24.18 2.69
N ARG A 76 -1.05 23.35 1.81
CA ARG A 76 -0.78 23.36 0.36
C ARG A 76 -2.02 23.65 -0.48
N TYR A 77 -3.17 23.81 0.16
CA TYR A 77 -4.46 23.94 -0.50
C TYR A 77 -4.52 25.21 -1.36
N THR A 78 -4.97 25.06 -2.60
CA THR A 78 -5.08 26.11 -3.59
C THR A 78 -6.52 26.27 -4.07
N ARG A 79 -6.81 27.42 -4.70
CA ARG A 79 -8.11 27.65 -5.34
C ARG A 79 -8.42 26.62 -6.43
N GLY A 80 -7.39 26.14 -7.14
CA GLY A 80 -7.53 25.10 -8.14
C GLY A 80 -7.97 23.75 -7.54
N ASP A 81 -7.67 23.49 -6.26
CA ASP A 81 -8.12 22.27 -5.57
C ASP A 81 -9.63 22.33 -5.30
N ALA A 82 -10.12 23.50 -4.86
CA ALA A 82 -11.55 23.75 -4.67
C ALA A 82 -12.36 23.52 -5.96
N GLU A 83 -11.85 24.03 -7.08
CA GLU A 83 -12.47 23.84 -8.40
C GLU A 83 -12.51 22.37 -8.83
N ARG A 84 -11.44 21.60 -8.55
CA ARG A 84 -11.42 20.17 -8.83
C ARG A 84 -12.42 19.40 -7.97
N ILE A 85 -12.48 19.69 -6.68
CA ILE A 85 -13.47 19.08 -5.77
C ILE A 85 -14.89 19.41 -6.25
N HIS A 86 -15.16 20.67 -6.62
CA HIS A 86 -16.46 21.08 -7.13
C HIS A 86 -16.86 20.31 -8.41
N LYS A 87 -15.93 20.14 -9.36
CA LYS A 87 -16.17 19.34 -10.58
C LYS A 87 -16.48 17.88 -10.26
N ILE A 88 -15.78 17.26 -9.31
CA ILE A 88 -16.05 15.88 -8.88
C ILE A 88 -17.46 15.78 -8.28
N LEU A 89 -17.83 16.70 -7.38
CA LEU A 89 -19.17 16.72 -6.78
C LEU A 89 -20.28 16.87 -7.83
N GLN A 90 -20.07 17.70 -8.85
CA GLN A 90 -21.00 17.82 -9.97
C GLN A 90 -21.11 16.52 -10.79
N SER A 91 -20.01 15.79 -10.97
CA SER A 91 -20.03 14.52 -11.71
C SER A 91 -20.74 13.36 -11.00
N LEU A 92 -20.84 13.43 -9.66
CA LEU A 92 -21.54 12.42 -8.85
C LEU A 92 -23.06 12.64 -8.79
N GLY A 93 -23.55 13.81 -9.19
CA GLY A 93 -24.97 14.16 -9.18
C GLY A 93 -25.75 13.79 -10.45
N ASN A 94 -25.11 13.11 -11.41
CA ASN A 94 -25.71 12.61 -12.65
C ASN A 94 -25.91 11.09 -12.59
#